data_AF-A0A3M1ZKU4-F1
#
_entry.id   AF-A0A3M1ZKU4-F1
#
_cell.length_a   1.000
_cell.length_b   1.000
_cell.length_c   1.000
_cell.angle_alpha   90.00
_cell.angle_beta   90.00
_cell.angle_gamma   90.00
#
_symmetry.space_group_name_H-M   'P 1'
#
loop_
_entity.id
_entity.type
_entity.pdbx_description
1 polymer ?
#
loop_
_entity_poly.entity_id
_entity_poly.type
_entity_poly.pdbx_seq_one_letter_code
_entity_poly.pdbx_strand_id
1 'polypeptide(L)'
;MSRSSTARFLDGAGAALAAGGALLATGAAYGAALAWTQRALAVPVGGLDPAQVPFRLLLVGHLLGGLGAVAAAHLGATLVLWLMARAAGGPGGFGRLYRAGAVLLLAGLPALPAVAHRALAPGHPLGPGLALPAAAAALALLAGAFAVFRLTQGFGPGRAAAATALATLFAGALALL
;
A
#
# COMPACT_ATOMS: atom_id res chain seq x y z
N MET A 1 22.19 26.94 2.91
CA MET A 1 21.57 25.93 3.81
C MET A 1 21.83 24.53 3.24
N SER A 2 22.46 23.65 4.00
CA SER A 2 22.75 22.26 3.60
C SER A 2 21.45 21.44 3.52
N ARG A 3 21.19 20.77 2.39
CA ARG A 3 20.06 19.82 2.27
C ARG A 3 20.34 18.60 3.15
N SER A 4 19.37 18.17 3.96
CA SER A 4 19.51 16.97 4.81
C SER A 4 19.88 15.73 3.98
N SER A 5 20.63 14.80 4.56
CA SER A 5 21.01 13.53 3.90
C SER A 5 19.81 12.76 3.35
N THR A 6 18.68 12.78 4.06
CA THR A 6 17.42 12.18 3.65
C THR A 6 16.84 12.78 2.37
N ALA A 7 16.91 14.11 2.20
CA ALA A 7 16.41 14.77 0.99
C ALA A 7 17.25 14.37 -0.24
N ARG A 8 18.57 14.21 -0.08
CA ARG A 8 19.45 13.73 -1.15
C ARG A 8 19.21 12.28 -1.52
N PHE A 9 18.98 11.41 -0.52
CA PHE A 9 18.61 10.02 -0.78
C PHE A 9 17.37 9.94 -1.67
N LEU A 10 16.33 10.71 -1.29
CA LEU A 10 15.07 10.73 -2.03
C LEU A 10 15.18 11.28 -3.45
N ASP A 11 16.28 11.90 -3.88
CA ASP A 11 16.42 12.49 -5.22
C ASP A 11 17.30 11.64 -6.18
N GLY A 12 17.90 10.54 -5.70
CA GLY A 12 18.86 9.74 -6.47
C GLY A 12 18.32 8.44 -7.08
N ALA A 13 19.13 7.83 -7.97
CA ALA A 13 18.84 6.53 -8.59
C ALA A 13 18.60 5.42 -7.57
N GLY A 14 19.30 5.45 -6.42
CA GLY A 14 19.08 4.50 -5.32
C GLY A 14 17.65 4.54 -4.77
N ALA A 15 17.01 5.71 -4.67
CA ALA A 15 15.62 5.80 -4.23
C ALA A 15 14.62 5.31 -5.28
N ALA A 16 14.93 5.46 -6.56
CA ALA A 16 14.11 4.88 -7.63
C ALA A 16 14.17 3.34 -7.59
N LEU A 17 15.36 2.77 -7.43
CA LEU A 17 15.54 1.32 -7.27
C LEU A 17 14.85 0.79 -6.00
N ALA A 18 14.98 1.49 -4.87
CA ALA A 18 14.30 1.12 -3.64
C ALA A 18 12.77 1.16 -3.79
N ALA A 19 12.24 2.19 -4.45
CA ALA A 19 10.81 2.30 -4.73
C ALA A 19 10.31 1.16 -5.64
N GLY A 20 11.04 0.89 -6.73
CA GLY A 20 10.72 -0.21 -7.64
C GLY A 20 10.76 -1.57 -6.93
N GLY A 21 11.81 -1.83 -6.16
CA GLY A 21 11.95 -3.06 -5.37
C GLY A 21 10.82 -3.23 -4.35
N ALA A 22 10.43 -2.16 -3.66
CA ALA A 22 9.32 -2.19 -2.71
C ALA A 22 7.98 -2.50 -3.39
N LEU A 23 7.72 -1.91 -4.56
CA LEU A 23 6.51 -2.21 -5.35
C LEU A 23 6.46 -3.67 -5.80
N LEU A 24 7.58 -4.18 -6.33
CA LEU A 24 7.68 -5.57 -6.75
C LEU A 24 7.48 -6.53 -5.57
N ALA A 25 8.15 -6.27 -4.44
CA ALA A 25 8.05 -7.09 -3.25
C ALA A 25 6.62 -7.12 -2.69
N THR A 26 5.99 -5.96 -2.52
CA THR A 26 4.62 -5.87 -2.01
C THR A 26 3.61 -6.49 -2.99
N GLY A 27 3.75 -6.27 -4.29
CA GLY A 27 2.87 -6.87 -5.30
C GLY A 27 2.99 -8.39 -5.37
N ALA A 28 4.22 -8.91 -5.31
CA ALA A 28 4.47 -10.36 -5.26
C ALA A 28 3.93 -10.98 -3.96
N ALA A 29 4.17 -10.32 -2.82
CA ALA A 29 3.64 -10.77 -1.52
C ALA A 29 2.10 -10.78 -1.51
N TYR A 30 1.47 -9.77 -2.10
CA TYR A 30 0.02 -9.68 -2.20
C TYR A 30 -0.56 -10.77 -3.11
N GLY A 31 0.05 -10.99 -4.28
CA GLY A 31 -0.33 -12.08 -5.18
C GLY A 31 -0.19 -13.47 -4.53
N ALA A 32 0.91 -13.71 -3.82
CA ALA A 32 1.09 -14.94 -3.07
C ALA A 32 0.02 -15.12 -1.98
N ALA A 33 -0.30 -14.05 -1.23
CA ALA A 33 -1.36 -14.07 -0.23
C ALA A 33 -2.73 -14.35 -0.85
N LEU A 34 -3.04 -13.80 -2.02
CA LEU A 34 -4.28 -14.10 -2.76
C LEU A 34 -4.34 -15.57 -3.17
N ALA A 35 -3.29 -16.09 -3.80
CA ALA A 35 -3.25 -17.50 -4.23
C ALA A 35 -3.43 -18.47 -3.06
N TRP A 36 -2.77 -18.20 -1.92
CA TRP A 36 -2.89 -19.00 -0.71
C TRP A 36 -4.31 -18.92 -0.13
N THR A 37 -4.82 -17.70 0.04
CA THR A 37 -6.16 -17.47 0.62
C THR A 37 -7.25 -18.09 -0.23
N GLN A 38 -7.16 -17.95 -1.56
CA GLN A 38 -8.14 -18.52 -2.48
C GLN A 38 -8.17 -20.04 -2.41
N ARG A 39 -6.99 -20.68 -2.27
CA ARG A 39 -6.90 -22.13 -2.05
C ARG A 39 -7.49 -22.52 -0.71
N ALA A 40 -7.15 -21.82 0.36
CA ALA A 40 -7.59 -22.12 1.72
C ALA A 40 -9.12 -21.98 1.89
N LEU A 41 -9.72 -21.00 1.21
CA LEU A 41 -11.15 -20.75 1.23
C LEU A 41 -11.93 -21.49 0.13
N ALA A 42 -11.25 -22.29 -0.71
CA ALA A 42 -11.83 -22.99 -1.85
C ALA A 42 -12.68 -22.09 -2.78
N VAL A 43 -12.28 -20.82 -2.97
CA VAL A 43 -13.00 -19.85 -3.80
C VAL A 43 -12.79 -20.15 -5.29
N PRO A 44 -13.84 -20.43 -6.09
CA PRO A 44 -13.71 -20.84 -7.49
C PRO A 44 -12.96 -19.86 -8.41
N VAL A 45 -12.27 -20.40 -9.42
CA VAL A 45 -11.55 -19.63 -10.45
C VAL A 45 -12.19 -19.84 -11.80
N GLY A 46 -12.90 -18.84 -12.31
CA GLY A 46 -13.60 -18.97 -13.59
C GLY A 46 -14.58 -20.15 -13.61
N GLY A 47 -15.19 -20.46 -12.47
CA GLY A 47 -16.11 -21.61 -12.30
C GLY A 47 -15.43 -22.94 -11.95
N LEU A 48 -14.10 -23.02 -11.95
CA LEU A 48 -13.37 -24.23 -11.55
C LEU A 48 -13.11 -24.26 -10.05
N ASP A 49 -13.23 -25.44 -9.45
CA ASP A 49 -12.78 -25.69 -8.07
C ASP A 49 -11.25 -25.47 -7.99
N PRO A 50 -10.75 -24.64 -7.06
CA PRO A 50 -9.32 -24.42 -6.88
C PRO A 50 -8.53 -25.71 -6.69
N ALA A 51 -9.13 -26.74 -6.07
CA ALA A 51 -8.52 -28.06 -5.87
C ALA A 51 -8.00 -28.66 -7.18
N GLN A 52 -8.73 -28.45 -8.28
CA GLN A 52 -8.44 -29.00 -9.61
C GLN A 52 -7.37 -28.20 -10.37
N VAL A 53 -7.17 -26.93 -10.04
CA VAL A 53 -6.17 -26.08 -10.69
C VAL A 53 -4.81 -26.30 -10.00
N PRO A 54 -3.71 -26.57 -10.74
CA PRO A 54 -2.38 -26.62 -10.14
C PRO A 54 -2.03 -25.33 -9.38
N PHE A 55 -1.54 -25.44 -8.15
CA PHE A 55 -1.22 -24.27 -7.32
C PHE A 55 -0.23 -23.31 -7.99
N ARG A 56 0.71 -23.83 -8.79
CA ARG A 56 1.67 -23.01 -9.54
C ARG A 56 0.98 -22.08 -10.55
N LEU A 57 -0.08 -22.54 -11.22
CA LEU A 57 -0.84 -21.70 -12.16
C LEU A 57 -1.63 -20.62 -11.43
N LEU A 58 -2.26 -20.96 -10.29
CA LEU A 58 -2.90 -19.97 -9.43
C LEU A 58 -1.91 -18.92 -8.95
N LEU A 59 -0.74 -19.36 -8.49
CA LEU A 59 0.30 -18.47 -7.98
C LEU A 59 0.77 -17.51 -9.07
N VAL A 60 1.11 -17.99 -10.28
CA VAL A 60 1.56 -17.12 -11.37
C VAL A 60 0.50 -16.09 -11.76
N GLY A 61 -0.76 -16.52 -11.90
CA GLY A 61 -1.86 -15.60 -12.23
C GLY A 61 -2.02 -14.50 -11.18
N HIS A 62 -2.02 -14.87 -9.90
CA HIS A 62 -2.13 -13.92 -8.80
C HIS A 62 -0.87 -13.06 -8.60
N LEU A 63 0.32 -13.55 -8.91
CA LEU A 63 1.54 -12.73 -8.87
C LEU A 63 1.45 -11.60 -9.90
N LEU A 64 1.05 -11.89 -11.13
CA LEU A 64 0.86 -10.87 -12.17
C LEU A 64 -0.26 -9.89 -11.79
N GLY A 65 -1.39 -10.40 -11.32
CA GLY A 65 -2.51 -9.58 -10.84
C GLY A 65 -2.12 -8.71 -9.64
N GLY A 66 -1.36 -9.26 -8.69
CA GLY A 66 -0.90 -8.57 -7.49
C GLY A 66 0.07 -7.44 -7.79
N LEU A 67 1.00 -7.65 -8.73
CA LEU A 67 1.89 -6.59 -9.24
C LEU A 67 1.09 -5.45 -9.89
N GLY A 68 0.13 -5.78 -10.75
CA GLY A 68 -0.76 -4.79 -11.38
C GLY A 68 -1.60 -4.02 -10.36
N ALA A 69 -2.21 -4.72 -9.40
CA ALA A 69 -3.03 -4.14 -8.35
C ALA A 69 -2.22 -3.18 -7.45
N VAL A 70 -1.03 -3.59 -7.01
CA VAL A 70 -0.16 -2.73 -6.19
C VAL A 70 0.35 -1.52 -6.98
N ALA A 71 0.69 -1.68 -8.26
CA ALA A 71 1.09 -0.55 -9.09
C ALA A 71 -0.03 0.48 -9.25
N ALA A 72 -1.25 0.02 -9.54
CA ALA A 72 -2.43 0.89 -9.67
C ALA A 72 -2.80 1.55 -8.33
N ALA A 73 -2.85 0.79 -7.25
CA ALA A 73 -3.14 1.29 -5.90
C ALA A 73 -2.11 2.32 -5.45
N HIS A 74 -0.82 2.06 -5.68
CA HIS A 74 0.26 2.99 -5.32
C HIS A 74 0.18 4.28 -6.12
N LEU A 75 -0.07 4.21 -7.42
CA LEU A 75 -0.23 5.39 -8.27
C LEU A 75 -1.42 6.24 -7.80
N GLY A 76 -2.57 5.61 -7.57
CA GLY A 76 -3.78 6.26 -7.07
C GLY A 76 -3.57 6.89 -5.69
N ALA A 77 -3.01 6.14 -4.74
CA ALA A 77 -2.70 6.64 -3.40
C ALA A 77 -1.70 7.81 -3.45
N THR A 78 -0.66 7.72 -4.27
CA THR A 78 0.31 8.81 -4.43
C THR A 78 -0.36 10.07 -4.98
N LEU A 79 -1.25 9.94 -5.96
CA LEU A 79 -2.01 11.07 -6.51
C LEU A 79 -2.88 11.73 -5.43
N VAL A 80 -3.61 10.93 -4.65
CA VAL A 80 -4.41 11.43 -3.52
C VAL A 80 -3.53 12.15 -2.51
N LEU A 81 -2.44 11.53 -2.06
CA LEU A 81 -1.51 12.14 -1.11
C LEU A 81 -0.94 13.46 -1.65
N TRP A 82 -0.61 13.50 -2.95
CA TRP A 82 -0.14 14.71 -3.59
C TRP A 82 -1.20 15.82 -3.62
N LEU A 83 -2.45 15.49 -3.97
CA LEU A 83 -3.57 16.44 -3.91
C LEU A 83 -3.80 16.95 -2.49
N MET A 84 -3.76 16.09 -1.49
CA MET A 84 -3.89 16.48 -0.08
C MET A 84 -2.74 17.36 0.39
N ALA A 85 -1.50 17.06 -0.04
CA ALA A 85 -0.36 17.94 0.19
C ALA A 85 -0.56 19.32 -0.46
N ARG A 86 -1.07 19.37 -1.70
CA ARG A 86 -1.38 20.65 -2.38
C ARG A 86 -2.47 21.43 -1.64
N ALA A 87 -3.55 20.77 -1.25
CA ALA A 87 -4.65 21.37 -0.48
C ALA A 87 -4.18 21.91 0.88
N ALA A 88 -3.26 21.21 1.54
CA ALA A 88 -2.63 21.67 2.76
C ALA A 88 -1.57 22.77 2.54
N GLY A 89 -1.41 23.30 1.32
CA GLY A 89 -0.52 24.41 0.94
C GLY A 89 0.93 24.01 0.61
N GLY A 90 1.18 22.74 0.30
CA GLY A 90 2.53 22.21 0.09
C GLY A 90 3.14 22.50 -1.28
N PRO A 91 4.47 22.35 -1.38
CA PRO A 91 5.21 22.60 -2.60
C PRO A 91 4.83 21.65 -3.74
N GLY A 92 4.15 20.52 -3.46
CA GLY A 92 3.61 19.64 -4.49
C GLY A 92 4.67 18.71 -5.09
N GLY A 93 5.65 18.28 -4.29
CA GLY A 93 6.73 17.41 -4.76
C GLY A 93 6.28 15.96 -4.99
N PHE A 94 5.62 15.70 -6.13
CA PHE A 94 5.03 14.39 -6.48
C PHE A 94 6.09 13.27 -6.47
N GLY A 95 7.23 13.45 -7.15
CA GLY A 95 8.24 12.40 -7.26
C GLY A 95 8.81 11.93 -5.91
N ARG A 96 8.94 12.85 -4.94
CA ARG A 96 9.40 12.50 -3.58
C ARG A 96 8.33 11.74 -2.80
N LEU A 97 7.06 12.14 -2.94
CA LEU A 97 5.92 11.41 -2.37
C LEU A 97 5.83 10.00 -2.97
N TYR A 98 5.96 9.87 -4.29
CA TYR A 98 5.91 8.58 -4.98
C TYR A 98 6.95 7.61 -4.45
N ARG A 99 8.23 8.04 -4.35
CA ARG A 99 9.32 7.18 -3.88
C ARG A 99 9.20 6.83 -2.40
N ALA A 100 8.88 7.82 -1.56
CA ALA A 100 8.74 7.58 -0.13
C ALA A 100 7.50 6.72 0.19
N GLY A 101 6.39 6.94 -0.53
CA GLY A 101 5.18 6.12 -0.43
C GLY A 101 5.42 4.67 -0.86
N ALA A 102 6.20 4.44 -1.92
CA ALA A 102 6.53 3.08 -2.35
C ALA A 102 7.26 2.29 -1.26
N VAL A 103 8.24 2.91 -0.61
CA VAL A 103 8.96 2.29 0.52
C VAL A 103 8.02 2.08 1.72
N LEU A 104 7.09 3.01 1.96
CA LEU A 104 6.10 2.91 3.03
C LEU A 104 5.18 1.69 2.86
N LEU A 105 4.93 1.21 1.63
CA LEU A 105 4.13 -0.01 1.39
C LEU A 105 4.70 -1.24 2.11
N LEU A 106 6.00 -1.29 2.40
CA LEU A 106 6.61 -2.39 3.14
C LEU A 106 6.06 -2.50 4.58
N ALA A 107 5.69 -1.37 5.19
CA ALA A 107 5.02 -1.37 6.49
C ALA A 107 3.59 -1.95 6.43
N GLY A 108 3.01 -2.02 5.22
CA GLY A 108 1.71 -2.63 4.95
C GLY A 108 1.75 -4.14 4.74
N LEU A 109 2.93 -4.76 4.59
CA LEU A 109 3.06 -6.21 4.34
C LEU A 109 2.29 -7.09 5.35
N PRO A 110 2.30 -6.80 6.67
CA PRO A 110 1.56 -7.61 7.64
C PRO A 110 0.03 -7.58 7.43
N ALA A 111 -0.51 -6.57 6.75
CA ALA A 111 -1.93 -6.49 6.44
C ALA A 111 -2.35 -7.31 5.21
N LEU A 112 -1.41 -7.72 4.34
CA LEU A 112 -1.75 -8.34 3.06
C LEU A 112 -2.62 -9.60 3.18
N PRO A 113 -2.41 -10.51 4.15
CA PRO A 113 -3.32 -11.65 4.33
C PRO A 113 -4.76 -11.22 4.64
N ALA A 114 -4.94 -10.18 5.45
CA ALA A 114 -6.27 -9.65 5.75
C ALA A 114 -6.91 -8.97 4.54
N VAL A 115 -6.13 -8.23 3.75
CA VAL A 115 -6.58 -7.62 2.49
C VAL A 115 -7.00 -8.69 1.48
N ALA A 116 -6.18 -9.74 1.30
CA ALA A 116 -6.48 -10.86 0.42
C ALA A 116 -7.75 -11.61 0.86
N HIS A 117 -7.93 -11.83 2.17
CA HIS A 117 -9.15 -12.42 2.72
C HIS A 117 -10.39 -11.58 2.41
N ARG A 118 -10.33 -10.27 2.64
CA ARG A 118 -11.45 -9.36 2.33
C ARG A 118 -11.77 -9.30 0.84
N ALA A 119 -10.76 -9.39 -0.03
CA ALA A 119 -10.95 -9.40 -1.47
C ALA A 119 -11.66 -10.66 -1.98
N LEU A 120 -11.42 -11.82 -1.36
CA LEU A 120 -11.95 -13.11 -1.81
C LEU A 120 -13.21 -13.56 -1.05
N ALA A 121 -13.40 -13.08 0.17
CA ALA A 121 -14.55 -13.39 1.03
C ALA A 121 -15.16 -12.10 1.60
N PRO A 122 -15.72 -11.23 0.75
CA PRO A 122 -16.39 -10.02 1.20
C PRO A 122 -17.53 -10.37 2.17
N GLY A 123 -17.66 -9.59 3.25
CA GLY A 123 -18.67 -9.83 4.29
C GLY A 123 -18.28 -10.84 5.38
N HIS A 124 -17.24 -11.67 5.18
CA HIS A 124 -16.76 -12.54 6.25
C HIS A 124 -15.93 -11.76 7.28
N PRO A 125 -16.19 -11.96 8.59
CA PRO A 125 -15.44 -11.27 9.63
C PRO A 125 -13.99 -11.77 9.65
N LEU A 126 -13.06 -10.83 9.82
CA LEU A 126 -11.65 -11.18 10.02
C LEU A 126 -11.46 -11.74 11.42
N GLY A 127 -10.92 -12.94 11.52
CA GLY A 127 -10.47 -13.48 12.80
C GLY A 127 -9.35 -12.62 13.42
N PRO A 128 -9.16 -12.68 14.75
CA PRO A 128 -8.17 -11.85 15.45
C PRO A 128 -6.74 -12.04 14.93
N GLY A 129 -6.39 -13.25 14.46
CA GLY A 129 -5.09 -13.55 13.87
C GLY A 129 -4.76 -12.76 12.59
N LEU A 130 -5.78 -12.26 11.87
CA LEU A 130 -5.61 -11.40 10.70
C LEU A 130 -5.90 -9.93 11.03
N ALA A 131 -6.84 -9.66 11.93
CA ALA A 131 -7.25 -8.31 12.28
C ALA A 131 -6.16 -7.52 13.02
N LEU A 132 -5.48 -8.14 13.99
CA LEU A 132 -4.41 -7.48 14.76
C LEU A 132 -3.22 -7.03 13.90
N PRO A 133 -2.60 -7.89 13.07
CA PRO A 133 -1.49 -7.44 12.21
C PRO A 133 -1.94 -6.39 11.19
N ALA A 134 -3.18 -6.48 10.68
CA ALA A 134 -3.73 -5.47 9.78
C ALA A 134 -3.89 -4.11 10.48
N ALA A 135 -4.39 -4.09 11.72
CA ALA A 135 -4.51 -2.86 12.51
C ALA A 135 -3.13 -2.24 12.81
N ALA A 136 -2.15 -3.07 13.19
CA ALA A 136 -0.78 -2.61 13.44
C ALA A 136 -0.14 -2.01 12.18
N ALA A 137 -0.30 -2.68 11.03
CA ALA A 137 0.15 -2.18 9.74
C ALA A 137 -0.56 -0.87 9.35
N ALA A 138 -1.86 -0.74 9.57
CA ALA A 138 -2.60 0.50 9.33
C ALA A 138 -2.04 1.67 10.17
N LEU A 139 -1.76 1.44 11.46
CA LEU A 139 -1.13 2.44 12.32
C LEU A 139 0.28 2.82 11.83
N ALA A 140 1.08 1.84 11.39
CA ALA A 140 2.40 2.08 10.84
C ALA A 140 2.34 2.90 9.54
N LEU A 141 1.38 2.60 8.66
CA LEU A 141 1.14 3.36 7.43
C LEU A 141 0.70 4.81 7.72
N LEU A 142 -0.15 5.04 8.73
CA LEU A 142 -0.56 6.38 9.15
C LEU A 142 0.62 7.18 9.70
N ALA A 143 1.39 6.59 10.61
CA ALA A 143 2.60 7.22 11.15
C ALA A 143 3.62 7.54 10.05
N GLY A 144 3.78 6.61 9.09
CA GLY A 144 4.64 6.80 7.94
C GLY A 144 4.13 7.88 6.99
N ALA A 145 2.83 7.96 6.71
CA ALA A 145 2.25 9.02 5.87
C ALA A 145 2.48 10.41 6.47
N PHE A 146 2.31 10.54 7.78
CA PHE A 146 2.66 11.75 8.51
C PHE A 146 4.15 12.13 8.33
N ALA A 147 5.05 11.17 8.52
CA ALA A 147 6.49 11.38 8.32
C ALA A 147 6.83 11.77 6.88
N VAL A 148 6.21 11.09 5.89
CA VAL A 148 6.37 11.37 4.47
C VAL A 148 5.94 12.80 4.14
N PHE A 149 4.82 13.28 4.66
CA PHE A 149 4.41 14.67 4.44
C PHE A 149 5.41 15.66 5.04
N ARG A 150 5.88 15.43 6.27
CA ARG A 150 6.89 16.31 6.89
C ARG A 150 8.16 16.38 6.07
N LEU A 151 8.68 15.23 5.64
CA LEU A 151 9.96 15.13 4.95
C LEU A 151 9.90 15.63 3.50
N THR A 152 8.83 15.30 2.77
CA THR A 152 8.76 15.58 1.33
C THR A 152 8.16 16.94 1.00
N GLN A 153 7.27 17.46 1.86
CA GLN A 153 6.56 18.72 1.66
C GLN A 153 7.08 19.86 2.55
N GLY A 154 8.01 19.58 3.48
CA GLY A 154 8.52 20.59 4.41
C GLY A 154 7.45 21.10 5.38
N PHE A 155 6.46 20.27 5.70
CA PHE A 155 5.39 20.64 6.60
C PHE A 155 5.83 20.70 8.06
N GLY A 156 5.33 21.71 8.77
CA GLY A 156 5.22 21.68 10.22
C GLY A 156 4.25 20.58 10.69
N PRO A 157 4.31 20.18 11.96
CA PRO A 157 3.55 19.03 12.47
C PRO A 157 2.03 19.18 12.29
N GLY A 158 1.46 20.36 12.53
CA GLY A 158 0.01 20.57 12.37
C GLY A 158 -0.48 20.37 10.94
N ARG A 159 0.25 20.88 9.94
CA ARG A 159 -0.11 20.71 8.51
C ARG A 159 0.07 19.27 8.05
N ALA A 160 1.10 18.58 8.53
CA ALA A 160 1.29 17.16 8.24
C ALA A 160 0.17 16.31 8.86
N ALA A 161 -0.26 16.62 10.09
CA ALA A 161 -1.40 15.95 10.73
C ALA A 161 -2.69 16.17 9.94
N ALA A 162 -2.98 17.42 9.55
CA ALA A 162 -4.15 17.75 8.72
C ALA A 162 -4.14 16.99 7.38
N ALA A 163 -3.02 16.98 6.66
CA ALA A 163 -2.90 16.25 5.39
C ALA A 163 -3.06 14.73 5.58
N THR A 164 -2.51 14.17 6.65
CA THR A 164 -2.65 12.75 6.98
C THR A 164 -4.10 12.41 7.33
N ALA A 165 -4.76 13.25 8.13
CA ALA A 165 -6.17 13.08 8.49
C ALA A 165 -7.07 13.12 7.25
N LEU A 166 -6.86 14.09 6.34
CA LEU A 166 -7.60 14.16 5.08
C LEU A 166 -7.41 12.92 4.21
N ALA A 167 -6.17 12.45 4.07
CA ALA A 167 -5.88 11.22 3.32
C ALA A 167 -6.56 9.99 3.96
N THR A 168 -6.56 9.93 5.30
CA THR A 168 -7.20 8.84 6.05
C THR A 168 -8.72 8.85 5.89
N LEU A 169 -9.34 10.03 6.00
CA LEU A 169 -10.78 10.20 5.81
C LEU A 169 -11.19 9.84 4.37
N PHE A 170 -10.41 10.26 3.38
CA PHE A 170 -10.66 9.91 1.99
C PHE A 170 -10.56 8.39 1.76
N ALA A 171 -9.50 7.75 2.27
CA ALA A 171 -9.34 6.31 2.16
C ALA A 171 -10.47 5.54 2.88
N GLY A 172 -10.88 6.03 4.07
CA GLY A 172 -12.01 5.48 4.81
C GLY A 172 -13.33 5.63 4.06
N ALA A 173 -13.57 6.78 3.41
CA ALA A 173 -14.76 7.01 2.60
C ALA A 173 -14.82 6.07 1.40
N LEU A 174 -13.69 5.82 0.72
CA LEU A 174 -13.62 4.84 -0.36
C LEU A 174 -13.92 3.41 0.10
N ALA A 175 -13.54 3.05 1.33
CA ALA A 175 -13.81 1.73 1.88
C ALA A 175 -15.28 1.50 2.29
N LEU A 176 -16.10 2.56 2.30
CA LEU A 176 -17.53 2.51 2.58
C LEU A 176 -18.41 2.46 1.32
N LEU A 177 -17.81 2.62 0.13
CA LEU A 177 -18.49 2.50 -1.16
C LEU A 177 -18.50 1.04 -1.63
#